data_AF-A0A482EAW4-F1
#
_entry.id   AF-A0A482EAW4-F1
#
_cell.length_a   1.000
_cell.length_b   1.000
_cell.length_c   1.000
_cell.angle_alpha   90.00
_cell.angle_beta   90.00
_cell.angle_gamma   90.00
#
_symmetry.space_group_name_H-M   'P 1'
#
loop_
_entity.id
_entity.type
_entity.pdbx_description
1 polymer ?
#
loop_
_entity_poly.entity_id
_entity_poly.type
_entity_poly.pdbx_seq_one_letter_code
_entity_poly.pdbx_strand_id
1 'polypeptide(L)'
;MYGKNHTEEARAKIAAGNKGKIRTSEAITKFIAAKVGNKNPMYGKPRAAGAGRSFQKIDVIDVKNNRTTRYNSISAAALALDIKQSRISTYFYQNQKKPYQGKYIFKKV
;
A
#
# COMPACT_ATOMS: atom_id res chain seq x y z
N MET A 1 28.50 20.50 8.01
CA MET A 1 28.05 19.13 8.35
C MET A 1 28.69 18.18 7.34
N TYR A 2 29.78 17.49 7.70
CA TYR A 2 30.51 16.64 6.75
C TYR A 2 30.21 15.17 7.03
N GLY A 3 29.32 14.57 6.22
CA GLY A 3 29.30 13.14 6.05
C GLY A 3 30.56 12.73 5.29
N LYS A 4 31.33 11.77 5.81
CA LYS A 4 32.50 11.24 5.10
C LYS A 4 32.02 10.56 3.82
N ASN A 5 32.26 11.17 2.67
CA ASN A 5 31.97 10.56 1.38
C ASN A 5 33.00 9.45 1.10
N HIS A 6 32.55 8.23 0.81
CA HIS A 6 33.43 7.15 0.39
C HIS A 6 34.05 7.46 -0.98
N THR A 7 35.36 7.20 -1.11
CA THR A 7 36.07 7.21 -2.39
C THR A 7 35.48 6.17 -3.34
N GLU A 8 35.66 6.35 -4.65
CA GLU A 8 35.17 5.41 -5.67
C GLU A 8 35.70 3.99 -5.44
N GLU A 9 36.98 3.86 -5.07
CA GLU A 9 37.58 2.56 -4.72
C GLU A 9 36.91 1.89 -3.52
N ALA A 10 36.58 2.66 -2.48
CA ALA A 10 35.90 2.13 -1.30
C ALA A 10 34.47 1.67 -1.65
N ARG A 11 33.76 2.42 -2.48
CA ARG A 11 32.43 2.04 -2.99
C ARG A 11 32.51 0.75 -3.82
N ALA A 12 33.51 0.62 -4.68
CA ALA A 12 33.71 -0.57 -5.51
C ALA A 12 33.97 -1.83 -4.64
N LYS A 13 34.79 -1.72 -3.59
CA LYS A 13 35.05 -2.82 -2.64
C LYS A 13 33.78 -3.25 -1.88
N ILE A 14 33.00 -2.29 -1.39
CA ILE A 14 31.72 -2.57 -0.70
C ILE A 14 30.72 -3.23 -1.67
N ALA A 15 30.62 -2.73 -2.90
CA ALA A 15 29.73 -3.28 -3.92
C ALA A 15 30.10 -4.72 -4.29
N ALA A 16 31.40 -4.99 -4.51
CA ALA A 16 31.90 -6.33 -4.79
C ALA A 16 31.58 -7.30 -3.64
N GLY A 17 31.78 -6.88 -2.39
CA GLY A 17 31.48 -7.71 -1.21
C GLY A 17 29.99 -7.99 -1.01
N ASN A 18 29.08 -7.17 -1.55
CA ASN A 18 27.63 -7.35 -1.44
C ASN A 18 26.99 -7.98 -2.68
N LYS A 19 27.73 -8.12 -3.78
CA LYS A 19 27.21 -8.67 -5.03
C LYS A 19 26.66 -10.09 -4.82
N GLY A 20 25.42 -10.32 -5.23
CA GLY A 20 24.74 -11.62 -5.12
C GLY A 20 24.21 -11.99 -3.74
N LYS A 21 24.44 -11.18 -2.70
CA LYS A 21 23.92 -11.45 -1.35
C LYS A 21 22.43 -11.11 -1.28
N ILE A 22 21.59 -12.13 -1.17
CA ILE A 22 20.15 -12.00 -0.92
C ILE A 22 19.88 -12.41 0.53
N ARG A 23 19.04 -11.65 1.25
CA ARG A 23 18.64 -12.02 2.62
C ARG A 23 17.78 -13.28 2.58
N THR A 24 18.02 -14.21 3.51
CA THR A 24 17.16 -15.40 3.67
C THR A 24 15.76 -15.00 4.13
N SER A 25 14.76 -15.85 3.84
CA SER A 25 13.38 -15.66 4.31
C SER A 25 13.29 -15.48 5.83
N GLU A 26 14.08 -16.24 6.58
CA GLU A 26 14.18 -16.11 8.05
C GLU A 26 14.76 -14.75 8.48
N ALA A 27 15.79 -14.25 7.81
CA ALA A 27 16.35 -12.94 8.13
C ALA A 27 15.35 -11.81 7.81
N ILE A 28 14.55 -11.97 6.74
CA ILE A 28 13.49 -11.04 6.36
C ILE A 28 12.38 -11.05 7.41
N THR A 29 11.89 -12.22 7.81
CA THR A 29 10.81 -12.34 8.81
C THR A 29 11.23 -11.78 10.17
N LYS A 30 12.43 -12.08 10.66
CA LYS A 30 12.98 -11.49 11.90
C LYS A 30 13.06 -9.96 11.81
N PHE A 31 13.50 -9.42 10.68
CA PHE A 31 13.55 -7.97 10.45
C PHE A 31 12.16 -7.32 10.44
N ILE A 32 11.20 -7.92 9.75
CA ILE A 32 9.81 -7.43 9.69
C ILE A 32 9.19 -7.44 11.09
N ALA A 33 9.34 -8.53 11.84
CA ALA A 33 8.81 -8.65 13.20
C ALA A 33 9.35 -7.57 14.14
N ALA A 34 10.62 -7.19 14.01
CA ALA A 34 11.22 -6.11 14.79
C ALA A 34 10.71 -4.70 14.40
N LYS A 35 10.13 -4.53 13.21
CA LYS A 35 9.68 -3.24 12.67
C LYS A 35 8.17 -3.02 12.76
N VAL A 36 7.41 -4.06 13.10
CA VAL A 36 5.94 -4.02 13.23
C VAL A 36 5.53 -4.07 14.70
N GLY A 37 4.35 -3.54 15.02
CA GLY A 37 3.78 -3.56 16.36
C GLY A 37 4.34 -2.47 17.28
N ASN A 38 4.06 -2.60 18.57
CA ASN A 38 4.37 -1.62 19.62
C ASN A 38 5.87 -1.31 19.80
N LYS A 39 6.76 -2.19 19.34
CA LYS A 39 8.21 -1.96 19.35
C LYS A 39 8.65 -0.88 18.34
N ASN A 40 7.81 -0.55 17.36
CA ASN A 40 8.11 0.51 16.42
C ASN A 40 7.86 1.89 17.07
N PRO A 41 8.84 2.83 17.05
CA PRO A 41 8.66 4.18 17.59
C PRO A 41 7.50 4.98 17.00
N MET A 42 6.98 4.58 15.84
CA MET A 42 5.84 5.18 15.16
C MET A 42 4.52 4.44 15.40
N TYR A 43 4.50 3.37 16.20
CA TYR A 43 3.28 2.64 16.51
C TYR A 43 2.30 3.52 17.29
N GLY A 44 1.03 3.54 16.87
CA GLY A 44 -0.03 4.33 17.50
C GLY A 44 0.07 5.85 17.31
N LYS A 45 1.17 6.37 16.75
CA LYS A 45 1.32 7.81 16.50
C LYS A 45 0.47 8.23 15.30
N PRO A 46 -0.28 9.34 15.39
CA PRO A 46 -0.99 9.88 14.24
C PRO A 46 0.03 10.33 13.18
N ARG A 47 -0.38 10.29 11.91
CA ARG A 47 0.43 10.87 10.84
C ARG A 47 0.56 12.38 11.05
N ALA A 48 1.70 12.94 10.66
CA ALA A 48 1.89 14.38 10.64
C ALA A 48 0.80 15.06 9.79
N ALA A 49 0.34 16.23 10.21
CA ALA A 49 -0.68 16.98 9.49
C ALA A 49 -0.22 17.27 8.05
N GLY A 50 -1.08 16.99 7.07
CA GLY A 50 -0.76 17.15 5.64
C GLY A 50 0.15 16.06 5.04
N ALA A 51 0.59 15.07 5.82
CA ALA A 51 1.45 14.01 5.30
C ALA A 51 0.65 12.94 4.51
N GLY A 52 0.97 12.83 3.22
CA GLY A 52 0.39 11.84 2.32
C GLY A 52 -1.03 12.19 1.85
N ARG A 53 -1.63 11.30 1.05
CA ARG A 53 -3.03 11.43 0.64
C ARG A 53 -3.95 10.83 1.71
N SER A 54 -5.04 11.53 2.02
CA SER A 54 -6.11 11.00 2.85
C SER A 54 -6.75 9.78 2.16
N PHE A 55 -7.35 8.91 2.97
CA PHE A 55 -8.16 7.81 2.43
C PHE A 55 -9.38 8.39 1.71
N GLN A 56 -9.74 7.81 0.56
CA GLN A 56 -10.92 8.21 -0.21
C GLN A 56 -12.08 7.31 0.16
N LYS A 57 -13.15 7.89 0.71
CA LYS A 57 -14.42 7.19 0.91
C LYS A 57 -15.03 6.88 -0.45
N ILE A 58 -15.64 5.70 -0.58
CA ILE A 58 -16.27 5.26 -1.82
C ILE A 58 -17.62 4.62 -1.54
N ASP A 59 -18.55 4.83 -2.45
CA ASP A 59 -19.83 4.15 -2.48
C ASP A 59 -19.75 3.00 -3.49
N VAL A 60 -20.12 1.80 -3.06
CA VAL A 60 -20.21 0.60 -3.90
C VAL A 60 -21.68 0.30 -4.12
N ILE A 61 -22.10 0.33 -5.38
CA ILE A 61 -23.46 -0.03 -5.80
C ILE A 61 -23.42 -1.46 -6.31
N ASP A 62 -24.10 -2.38 -5.63
CA ASP A 62 -24.35 -3.73 -6.12
C ASP A 62 -25.57 -3.71 -7.04
N VAL A 63 -25.34 -3.95 -8.32
CA VAL A 63 -26.36 -3.91 -9.37
C VAL A 63 -27.38 -5.04 -9.22
N LYS A 64 -26.99 -6.20 -8.66
CA LYS A 64 -27.92 -7.33 -8.49
C LYS A 64 -28.92 -7.10 -7.36
N ASN A 65 -28.45 -6.49 -6.28
CA ASN A 65 -29.24 -6.30 -5.07
C ASN A 65 -29.80 -4.86 -4.96
N ASN A 66 -29.43 -3.98 -5.89
CA ASN A 66 -29.71 -2.54 -5.89
C ASN A 66 -29.38 -1.86 -4.56
N ARG A 67 -28.30 -2.30 -3.91
CA ARG A 67 -27.85 -1.80 -2.60
C ARG A 67 -26.60 -0.95 -2.77
N THR A 68 -26.58 0.21 -2.12
CA THR A 68 -25.41 1.08 -2.05
C THR A 68 -24.79 0.95 -0.66
N THR A 69 -23.53 0.53 -0.60
CA THR A 69 -22.77 0.42 0.65
C THR A 69 -21.63 1.43 0.63
N ARG A 70 -21.55 2.26 1.67
CA ARG A 70 -20.47 3.24 1.83
C ARG A 70 -19.31 2.63 2.60
N TYR A 71 -18.11 2.74 2.04
CA TYR A 71 -16.88 2.30 2.67
C TYR A 71 -15.97 3.47 2.98
N ASN A 72 -15.27 3.39 4.12
CA ASN A 72 -14.30 4.40 4.53
C ASN A 72 -13.09 4.47 3.60
N SER A 73 -12.77 3.41 2.86
CA SER A 73 -11.66 3.41 1.91
C SER A 73 -11.86 2.40 0.77
N ILE A 74 -11.11 2.60 -0.32
CA ILE A 74 -11.01 1.62 -1.41
C ILE A 74 -10.55 0.25 -0.88
N SER A 75 -9.59 0.24 0.06
CA SER A 75 -9.09 -1.02 0.65
C SER A 75 -10.14 -1.73 1.49
N ALA A 76 -10.98 -1.00 2.22
CA ALA A 76 -12.07 -1.59 2.99
C ALA A 76 -13.12 -2.26 2.08
N ALA A 77 -13.49 -1.61 0.99
CA ALA A 77 -14.37 -2.19 -0.02
C ALA A 77 -13.73 -3.40 -0.71
N ALA A 78 -12.46 -3.30 -1.08
CA ALA A 78 -11.70 -4.38 -1.70
C ALA A 78 -11.70 -5.65 -0.83
N LEU A 79 -11.47 -5.51 0.48
CA LEU A 79 -11.52 -6.62 1.43
C LEU A 79 -12.92 -7.21 1.58
N ALA A 80 -13.95 -6.37 1.71
CA ALA A 80 -15.33 -6.83 1.87
C ALA A 80 -15.88 -7.56 0.63
N LEU A 81 -15.36 -7.23 -0.55
CA LEU A 81 -15.80 -7.82 -1.82
C LEU A 81 -14.87 -8.92 -2.35
N ASP A 82 -13.77 -9.20 -1.65
CA ASP A 82 -12.68 -10.08 -2.11
C ASP A 82 -12.14 -9.70 -3.51
N ILE A 83 -11.98 -8.39 -3.75
CA ILE A 83 -11.46 -7.84 -5.01
C ILE A 83 -10.11 -7.18 -4.73
N LYS A 84 -9.13 -7.40 -5.60
CA LYS A 84 -7.84 -6.68 -5.51
C LYS A 84 -8.06 -5.17 -5.53
N GLN A 85 -7.55 -4.45 -4.53
CA GLN A 85 -7.67 -2.99 -4.40
C GLN A 85 -7.21 -2.24 -5.65
N SER A 86 -6.19 -2.76 -6.36
CA SER A 86 -5.73 -2.21 -7.64
C SER A 86 -6.81 -2.22 -8.72
N ARG A 87 -7.71 -3.22 -8.76
CA ARG A 87 -8.79 -3.28 -9.75
C ARG A 87 -9.81 -2.17 -9.55
N ILE A 88 -10.16 -1.88 -8.30
CA ILE A 88 -11.05 -0.76 -7.97
C ILE A 88 -10.35 0.58 -8.29
N SER A 89 -9.05 0.71 -7.99
CA SER A 89 -8.28 1.89 -8.36
C SER A 89 -8.22 2.10 -9.88
N THR A 90 -7.99 1.03 -10.66
CA THR A 90 -7.97 1.07 -12.12
C THR A 90 -9.34 1.44 -12.68
N TYR A 91 -10.42 0.95 -12.08
CA TYR A 91 -11.78 1.31 -12.46
C TYR A 91 -12.01 2.84 -12.41
N PHE A 92 -11.57 3.48 -11.32
CA PHE A 92 -11.62 4.94 -11.20
C PHE A 92 -10.67 5.66 -12.16
N TYR A 93 -9.45 5.16 -12.32
CA TYR A 93 -8.47 5.76 -13.24
C TYR A 93 -8.95 5.75 -14.69
N GLN A 94 -9.63 4.67 -15.10
CA GLN A 94 -10.20 4.51 -16.44
C GLN A 94 -11.58 5.15 -16.60
N ASN A 95 -12.11 5.80 -15.55
CA ASN A 95 -13.45 6.41 -15.54
C ASN A 95 -14.55 5.43 -16.02
N GLN A 96 -14.46 4.16 -15.61
CA GLN A 96 -15.40 3.14 -16.04
C GLN A 96 -16.82 3.44 -15.52
N LYS A 97 -17.81 3.32 -16.41
CA LYS A 97 -19.24 3.44 -16.08
C LYS A 97 -19.96 2.09 -16.03
N LYS A 98 -19.41 1.11 -16.75
CA LYS A 98 -19.96 -0.25 -16.81
C LYS A 98 -19.68 -0.98 -15.50
N PRO A 99 -20.59 -1.80 -14.98
CA PRO A 99 -20.34 -2.53 -13.74
C PRO A 99 -19.12 -3.45 -13.86
N TYR A 100 -18.23 -3.38 -12.86
CA TYR A 100 -17.14 -4.32 -12.69
C TYR A 100 -17.70 -5.72 -12.50
N GLN A 101 -17.25 -6.66 -13.35
CA GLN A 101 -17.75 -8.04 -13.43
C GLN A 101 -19.28 -8.14 -13.55
N GLY A 102 -19.94 -7.11 -14.11
CA GLY A 102 -21.41 -7.09 -14.22
C GLY A 102 -22.14 -6.94 -12.87
N LYS A 103 -21.43 -6.68 -11.76
CA LYS A 103 -22.00 -6.68 -10.41
C LYS A 103 -21.83 -5.37 -9.66
N TYR A 104 -20.66 -4.75 -9.72
CA TYR A 104 -20.33 -3.61 -8.85
C TYR A 104 -20.03 -2.34 -9.63
N ILE A 105 -20.67 -1.23 -9.25
CA ILE A 105 -20.29 0.10 -9.72
C ILE A 105 -19.65 0.85 -8.56
N PHE A 106 -18.44 1.36 -8.78
CA PHE A 106 -17.71 2.14 -7.79
C PHE A 106 -17.87 3.63 -8.06
N LYS A 107 -18.27 4.39 -7.03
CA LYS A 107 -18.39 5.85 -7.08
C LYS A 107 -17.56 6.48 -5.97
N LYS A 108 -16.91 7.61 -6.29
CA LYS A 108 -16.27 8.45 -5.27
C LYS A 108 -17.35 9.23 -4.54
N VAL A 109 -17.17 9.40 -3.23
CA VAL A 109 -17.99 10.27 -2.38
C VAL A 109 -17.45 11.69 -2.44
#